data_AF-A0A7W9KS35-F1
#
_entry.id   AF-A0A7W9KS35-F1
#
_cell.length_a   1.000
_cell.length_b   1.000
_cell.length_c   1.000
_cell.angle_alpha   90.00
_cell.angle_beta   90.00
_cell.angle_gamma   90.00
#
_symmetry.space_group_name_H-M   'P 1'
#
loop_
_entity.id
_entity.type
_entity.pdbx_description
1 polymer ?
#
loop_
_entity_poly.entity_id
_entity_poly.type
_entity_poly.pdbx_seq_one_letter_code
_entity_poly.pdbx_strand_id
1 'polypeptide(L)'
;MGVSLGGVLAPRAAAFEHRLAAVIANDGVYDARVAFLNGVPDEDTVRRLRAESDPELDETLTTAMASNESMRWALNHGMFVTATRTPRQFLASMIDYHVADGIAERITCPTLVCKAESDLFFAGQPEALYEHLTCPKTLLEFTAAEGADAHCHVGAQRLAFTRICDWLDDTLEVAGA
;
A
#
# COMPACT_ATOMS: atom_id res chain seq x y z
N MET A 1 -1.00 -2.83 -12.50
CA MET A 1 -1.33 -1.68 -11.63
C MET A 1 -1.92 -2.19 -10.34
N GLY A 2 -1.49 -1.66 -9.20
CA GLY A 2 -2.12 -1.86 -7.91
C GLY A 2 -2.61 -0.53 -7.34
N VAL A 3 -3.84 -0.50 -6.84
CA VAL A 3 -4.48 0.70 -6.28
C VAL A 3 -4.63 0.58 -4.76
N SER A 4 -4.37 1.64 -4.00
CA SER A 4 -4.42 1.68 -2.53
C SER A 4 -3.50 0.61 -1.91
N LEU A 5 -4.01 -0.34 -1.14
CA LEU A 5 -3.23 -1.50 -0.66
C LEU A 5 -2.59 -2.29 -1.81
N GLY A 6 -3.16 -2.23 -3.02
CA GLY A 6 -2.53 -2.76 -4.23
C GLY A 6 -1.17 -2.14 -4.54
N GLY A 7 -0.90 -0.93 -4.03
CA GLY A 7 0.36 -0.21 -4.13
C GLY A 7 1.57 -0.91 -3.51
N VAL A 8 1.35 -1.86 -2.58
CA VAL A 8 2.40 -2.78 -2.12
C VAL A 8 2.32 -4.12 -2.86
N LEU A 9 1.11 -4.60 -3.16
CA LEU A 9 0.90 -5.92 -3.76
C LEU A 9 1.45 -6.03 -5.19
N ALA A 10 1.25 -5.00 -6.02
CA ALA A 10 1.74 -5.00 -7.39
C ALA A 10 3.28 -4.95 -7.46
N PRO A 11 3.98 -4.03 -6.75
CA PRO A 11 5.43 -4.09 -6.63
C PRO A 11 5.94 -5.40 -6.04
N ARG A 12 5.28 -5.91 -4.98
CA ARG A 12 5.65 -7.19 -4.36
C ARG A 12 5.53 -8.35 -5.33
N ALA A 13 4.50 -8.39 -6.18
CA ALA A 13 4.39 -9.41 -7.22
C ALA A 13 5.54 -9.28 -8.25
N ALA A 14 5.85 -8.05 -8.67
CA ALA A 14 6.89 -7.78 -9.66
C ALA A 14 8.32 -8.13 -9.20
N ALA A 15 8.56 -8.14 -7.89
CA ALA A 15 9.83 -8.61 -7.32
C ALA A 15 10.09 -10.11 -7.55
N PHE A 16 9.05 -10.89 -7.91
CA PHE A 16 9.13 -12.34 -8.11
C PHE A 16 8.56 -12.82 -9.46
N GLU A 17 7.92 -11.93 -10.24
CA GLU A 17 7.39 -12.21 -11.57
C GLU A 17 8.05 -11.32 -12.61
N HIS A 18 9.03 -11.88 -13.34
CA HIS A 18 9.88 -11.13 -14.27
C HIS A 18 9.28 -10.95 -15.68
N ARG A 19 8.09 -11.51 -15.95
CA ARG A 19 7.40 -11.31 -17.24
C ARG A 19 6.68 -9.96 -17.34
N LEU A 20 6.55 -9.22 -16.25
CA LEU A 20 5.87 -7.92 -16.25
C LEU A 20 6.67 -6.89 -17.04
N ALA A 21 6.04 -6.23 -18.02
CA ALA A 21 6.66 -5.18 -18.81
C ALA A 21 6.71 -3.83 -18.07
N ALA A 22 5.76 -3.58 -17.17
CA ALA A 22 5.68 -2.37 -16.35
C ALA A 22 4.84 -2.61 -15.08
N VAL A 23 5.08 -1.82 -14.04
CA VAL A 23 4.32 -1.81 -12.78
C VAL A 23 3.89 -0.40 -12.45
N ILE A 24 2.69 -0.27 -11.90
CA ILE A 24 2.15 1.01 -11.41
C ILE A 24 1.64 0.78 -9.99
N ALA A 25 2.13 1.57 -9.04
CA ALA A 25 1.66 1.62 -7.66
C ALA A 25 0.92 2.95 -7.44
N ASN A 26 -0.40 2.89 -7.21
CA ASN A 26 -1.30 4.05 -7.13
C ASN A 26 -2.12 4.06 -5.82
N ASP A 27 -1.69 4.67 -4.74
CA ASP A 27 -0.38 5.28 -4.51
C ASP A 27 0.70 4.22 -4.21
N GLY A 28 1.96 4.64 -4.15
CA GLY A 28 3.06 3.80 -3.71
C GLY A 28 2.94 3.38 -2.25
N VAL A 29 3.16 2.09 -1.97
CA VAL A 29 3.20 1.58 -0.58
C VAL A 29 4.45 0.71 -0.38
N TYR A 30 5.40 1.19 0.42
CA TYR A 30 6.58 0.41 0.81
C TYR A 30 6.26 -0.59 1.93
N ASP A 31 5.44 -0.17 2.88
CA ASP A 31 5.07 -0.93 4.07
C ASP A 31 3.64 -0.62 4.51
N ALA A 32 2.74 -1.60 4.35
CA ALA A 32 1.32 -1.40 4.69
C ALA A 32 1.07 -1.26 6.19
N ARG A 33 2.02 -1.65 7.06
CA ARG A 33 1.88 -1.57 8.53
C ARG A 33 1.52 -0.15 8.98
N VAL A 34 2.03 0.87 8.30
CA VAL A 34 1.79 2.27 8.68
C VAL A 34 0.31 2.63 8.73
N ALA A 35 -0.51 2.09 7.83
CA ALA A 35 -1.94 2.38 7.75
C ALA A 35 -2.76 1.58 8.76
N PHE A 36 -2.34 0.35 9.11
CA PHE A 36 -3.11 -0.55 9.98
C PHE A 36 -2.67 -0.54 11.44
N LEU A 37 -1.41 -0.21 11.70
CA LEU A 37 -0.78 -0.24 13.03
C LEU A 37 -0.37 1.15 13.50
N ASN A 38 -0.72 2.21 12.75
CA ASN A 38 -0.35 3.59 13.03
C ASN A 38 1.18 3.80 13.10
N GLY A 39 1.89 3.15 12.18
CA GLY A 39 3.35 3.17 12.08
C GLY A 39 3.97 1.78 11.93
N VAL A 40 5.31 1.72 12.04
CA VAL A 40 6.04 0.45 12.11
C VAL A 40 5.99 -0.04 13.57
N PRO A 41 5.38 -1.21 13.85
CA PRO A 41 5.26 -1.74 15.20
C PRO A 41 6.63 -2.14 15.76
N ASP A 42 6.83 -1.98 17.07
CA ASP A 42 7.99 -2.53 17.76
C ASP A 42 7.92 -4.07 17.88
N GLU A 43 9.04 -4.69 18.26
CA GLU A 43 9.14 -6.15 18.36
C GLU A 43 8.13 -6.74 19.35
N ASP A 44 7.80 -6.03 20.44
CA ASP A 44 6.82 -6.50 21.40
C ASP A 44 5.41 -6.50 20.82
N THR A 45 5.02 -5.45 20.12
CA THR A 45 3.75 -5.35 19.40
C THR A 45 3.63 -6.47 18.37
N VAL A 46 4.68 -6.72 17.59
CA VAL A 46 4.72 -7.85 16.63
C VAL A 46 4.55 -9.18 17.36
N ARG A 47 5.29 -9.40 18.47
CA ARG A 47 5.21 -10.62 19.28
C ARG A 47 3.80 -10.86 19.82
N ARG A 48 3.16 -9.82 20.36
CA ARG A 48 1.79 -9.86 20.90
C ARG A 48 0.77 -10.14 19.80
N LEU A 49 0.85 -9.45 18.66
CA LEU A 49 -0.02 -9.68 17.51
C LEU A 49 0.07 -11.13 17.01
N ARG A 50 1.29 -11.70 16.93
CA ARG A 50 1.52 -13.07 16.45
C ARG A 50 1.35 -14.16 17.51
N ALA A 51 1.10 -13.83 18.77
CA ALA A 51 0.94 -14.82 19.85
C ALA A 51 -0.24 -15.77 19.58
N GLU A 52 -0.22 -16.97 20.16
CA GLU A 52 -1.40 -17.86 20.08
C GLU A 52 -2.61 -17.22 20.80
N SER A 53 -2.35 -16.61 21.97
CA SER A 53 -3.34 -15.91 22.79
C SER A 53 -2.75 -14.64 23.42
N ASP A 54 -3.52 -13.57 23.46
CA ASP A 54 -3.24 -12.33 24.20
C ASP A 54 -4.57 -11.68 24.63
N PRO A 55 -5.18 -12.13 25.75
CA PRO A 55 -6.51 -11.68 26.16
C PRO A 55 -6.60 -10.18 26.41
N GLU A 56 -5.52 -9.54 26.88
CA GLU A 56 -5.47 -8.11 27.14
C GLU A 56 -5.51 -7.29 25.85
N LEU A 57 -4.74 -7.71 24.83
CA LEU A 57 -4.78 -7.07 23.52
C LEU A 57 -6.11 -7.34 22.81
N ASP A 58 -6.64 -8.55 22.91
CA ASP A 58 -7.93 -8.92 22.33
C ASP A 58 -9.07 -8.10 22.95
N GLU A 59 -9.07 -7.85 24.26
CA GLU A 59 -10.02 -6.97 24.95
C GLU A 59 -9.85 -5.50 24.54
N THR A 60 -8.60 -5.03 24.41
CA THR A 60 -8.29 -3.68 23.94
C THR A 60 -8.85 -3.43 22.55
N LEU A 61 -8.61 -4.35 21.61
CA LEU A 61 -9.12 -4.26 20.22
C LEU A 61 -10.64 -4.34 20.19
N THR A 62 -11.25 -5.20 21.02
CA THR A 62 -12.71 -5.31 21.13
C THR A 62 -13.33 -4.00 21.61
N THR A 63 -12.74 -3.38 22.63
CA THR A 63 -13.18 -2.08 23.17
C THR A 63 -13.04 -0.97 22.14
N ALA A 64 -11.91 -0.93 21.43
CA ALA A 64 -11.68 0.06 20.38
C ALA A 64 -12.72 -0.07 19.25
N MET A 65 -13.01 -1.30 18.80
CA MET A 65 -14.08 -1.58 17.83
C MET A 65 -15.47 -1.16 18.34
N ALA A 66 -15.77 -1.34 19.63
CA ALA A 66 -17.06 -0.91 20.18
C ALA A 66 -17.22 0.62 20.17
N SER A 67 -16.12 1.37 20.31
CA SER A 67 -16.11 2.84 20.33
C SER A 67 -16.00 3.52 18.97
N ASN A 68 -15.64 2.80 17.90
CA ASN A 68 -15.37 3.38 16.58
C ASN A 68 -15.93 2.50 15.46
N GLU A 69 -16.99 2.99 14.80
CA GLU A 69 -17.70 2.25 13.75
C GLU A 69 -16.83 2.00 12.51
N SER A 70 -16.01 2.97 12.11
CA SER A 70 -15.09 2.82 10.97
C SER A 70 -14.05 1.75 11.25
N MET A 71 -13.48 1.74 12.46
CA MET A 71 -12.53 0.72 12.89
C MET A 71 -13.21 -0.66 13.00
N ARG A 72 -14.42 -0.72 13.56
CA ARG A 72 -15.22 -1.95 13.63
C ARG A 72 -15.47 -2.54 12.25
N TRP A 73 -15.85 -1.70 11.28
CA TRP A 73 -16.03 -2.15 9.92
C TRP A 73 -14.71 -2.62 9.30
N ALA A 74 -13.64 -1.82 9.42
CA ALA A 74 -12.34 -2.13 8.84
C ALA A 74 -11.76 -3.45 9.36
N LEU A 75 -11.80 -3.69 10.67
CA LEU A 75 -11.30 -4.92 11.27
C LEU A 75 -12.17 -6.13 10.92
N ASN A 76 -13.50 -5.99 10.92
CA ASN A 76 -14.39 -7.09 10.51
C ASN A 76 -14.23 -7.45 9.03
N HIS A 77 -14.16 -6.45 8.16
CA HIS A 77 -13.95 -6.67 6.74
C HIS A 77 -12.54 -7.23 6.47
N GLY A 78 -11.53 -6.69 7.15
CA GLY A 78 -10.16 -7.20 7.13
C GLY A 78 -10.08 -8.67 7.51
N MET A 79 -10.74 -9.07 8.60
CA MET A 79 -10.84 -10.47 9.00
C MET A 79 -11.48 -11.34 7.92
N PHE A 80 -12.57 -10.87 7.32
CA PHE A 80 -13.26 -11.59 6.24
C PHE A 80 -12.35 -11.82 5.03
N VAL A 81 -11.68 -10.78 4.52
CA VAL A 81 -10.87 -10.88 3.29
C VAL A 81 -9.54 -11.63 3.49
N THR A 82 -9.03 -11.66 4.74
CA THR A 82 -7.80 -12.40 5.09
C THR A 82 -8.07 -13.79 5.66
N ALA A 83 -9.35 -14.18 5.79
CA ALA A 83 -9.77 -15.43 6.43
C ALA A 83 -9.20 -15.62 7.86
N THR A 84 -9.02 -14.51 8.59
CA THR A 84 -8.57 -14.53 9.99
C THR A 84 -9.76 -14.50 10.94
N ARG A 85 -9.55 -14.94 12.19
CA ARG A 85 -10.65 -15.16 13.16
C ARG A 85 -10.73 -14.13 14.26
N THR A 86 -9.67 -13.34 14.46
CA THR A 86 -9.62 -12.28 15.47
C THR A 86 -9.01 -11.01 14.88
N PRO A 87 -9.34 -9.81 15.41
CA PRO A 87 -8.75 -8.56 14.97
C PRO A 87 -7.21 -8.59 15.06
N ARG A 88 -6.69 -9.21 16.12
CA ARG A 88 -5.27 -9.42 16.34
C ARG A 88 -4.62 -10.24 15.23
N GLN A 89 -5.26 -11.34 14.80
CA GLN A 89 -4.77 -12.15 13.67
C GLN A 89 -4.81 -11.37 12.34
N PHE A 90 -5.85 -10.57 12.10
CA PHE A 90 -5.89 -9.69 10.93
C PHE A 90 -4.72 -8.69 10.95
N LEU A 91 -4.54 -7.97 12.05
CA LEU A 91 -3.43 -7.01 12.20
C LEU A 91 -2.06 -7.69 12.09
N ALA A 92 -1.91 -8.90 12.64
CA ALA A 92 -0.70 -9.71 12.47
C ALA A 92 -0.42 -10.05 11.00
N SER A 93 -1.45 -10.34 10.20
CA SER A 93 -1.27 -10.63 8.78
C SER A 93 -0.74 -9.43 7.99
N MET A 94 -1.14 -8.21 8.35
CA MET A 94 -0.68 -6.98 7.69
C MET A 94 0.82 -6.71 7.90
N ILE A 95 1.44 -7.34 8.90
CA ILE A 95 2.89 -7.23 9.13
C ILE A 95 3.68 -7.78 7.94
N ASP A 96 3.12 -8.72 7.19
CA ASP A 96 3.78 -9.38 6.05
C ASP A 96 3.59 -8.63 4.71
N TYR A 97 2.88 -7.50 4.72
CA TYR A 97 2.52 -6.71 3.53
C TYR A 97 3.47 -5.53 3.35
N HIS A 98 4.72 -5.83 3.04
CA HIS A 98 5.75 -4.84 2.71
C HIS A 98 6.60 -5.31 1.51
N VAL A 99 7.38 -4.38 0.96
CA VAL A 99 8.46 -4.63 0.02
C VAL A 99 9.84 -4.23 0.58
N ALA A 100 9.95 -4.14 1.91
CA ALA A 100 11.24 -4.02 2.61
C ALA A 100 12.13 -5.29 2.48
N ASP A 101 13.30 -5.24 3.10
CA ASP A 101 14.26 -6.36 3.19
C ASP A 101 14.76 -6.87 1.83
N GLY A 102 15.01 -5.95 0.89
CA GLY A 102 15.53 -6.28 -0.43
C GLY A 102 14.45 -6.66 -1.45
N ILE A 103 13.15 -6.67 -1.08
CA ILE A 103 12.08 -7.05 -2.01
C ILE A 103 11.90 -6.00 -3.11
N ALA A 104 11.86 -4.70 -2.76
CA ALA A 104 11.71 -3.62 -3.74
C ALA A 104 12.87 -3.61 -4.76
N GLU A 105 14.09 -3.88 -4.30
CA GLU A 105 15.33 -3.91 -5.07
C GLU A 105 15.37 -5.05 -6.10
N ARG A 106 14.48 -6.05 -5.96
CA ARG A 106 14.36 -7.17 -6.90
C ARG A 106 13.47 -6.88 -8.09
N ILE A 107 12.71 -5.78 -8.07
CA ILE A 107 11.86 -5.38 -9.19
C ILE A 107 12.78 -4.97 -10.33
N THR A 108 12.56 -5.51 -11.52
CA THR A 108 13.45 -5.30 -12.70
C THR A 108 12.80 -4.51 -13.82
N CYS A 109 11.47 -4.43 -13.85
CA CYS A 109 10.72 -3.71 -14.89
C CYS A 109 10.51 -2.24 -14.53
N PRO A 110 10.27 -1.36 -15.54
CA PRO A 110 9.83 0.02 -15.31
C PRO A 110 8.69 0.11 -14.29
N THR A 111 8.85 1.00 -13.31
CA THR A 111 7.90 1.16 -12.21
C THR A 111 7.48 2.62 -12.04
N LEU A 112 6.18 2.88 -12.18
CA LEU A 112 5.55 4.14 -11.81
C LEU A 112 5.08 4.08 -10.36
N VAL A 113 5.45 5.08 -9.58
CA VAL A 113 4.98 5.30 -8.22
C VAL A 113 4.17 6.59 -8.22
N CYS A 114 2.86 6.50 -7.94
CA CYS A 114 2.02 7.68 -7.75
C CYS A 114 2.06 8.11 -6.28
N LYS A 115 1.96 9.42 -6.07
CA LYS A 115 1.93 10.05 -4.76
C LYS A 115 0.81 11.09 -4.72
N ALA A 116 -0.09 10.93 -3.77
CA ALA A 116 -1.07 11.93 -3.36
C ALA A 116 -0.48 12.85 -2.27
N GLU A 117 -0.49 14.17 -2.49
CA GLU A 117 0.03 15.18 -1.53
C GLU A 117 -0.65 15.10 -0.15
N SER A 118 -1.94 14.80 -0.12
CA SER A 118 -2.79 14.77 1.08
C SER A 118 -3.24 13.34 1.43
N ASP A 119 -2.44 12.32 1.13
CA ASP A 119 -2.75 10.93 1.49
C ASP A 119 -2.79 10.74 3.02
N LEU A 120 -3.94 10.33 3.54
CA LEU A 120 -4.18 10.14 4.97
C LEU A 120 -3.74 8.76 5.50
N PHE A 121 -3.42 7.81 4.61
CA PHE A 121 -3.14 6.41 4.94
C PHE A 121 -1.66 6.07 4.78
N PHE A 122 -1.04 6.55 3.71
CA PHE A 122 0.28 6.09 3.28
C PHE A 122 1.29 7.24 3.09
N ALA A 123 1.14 8.33 3.84
CA ALA A 123 2.09 9.45 3.82
C ALA A 123 3.54 8.96 3.96
N GLY A 124 4.41 9.40 3.03
CA GLY A 124 5.83 9.04 2.97
C GLY A 124 6.14 7.64 2.39
N GLN A 125 5.13 6.78 2.19
CA GLN A 125 5.34 5.46 1.60
C GLN A 125 5.66 5.48 0.10
N PRO A 126 5.10 6.38 -0.72
CA PRO A 126 5.51 6.51 -2.12
C PRO A 126 6.99 6.84 -2.28
N GLU A 127 7.52 7.78 -1.48
CA GLU A 127 8.93 8.14 -1.47
C GLU A 127 9.81 6.98 -1.01
N ALA A 128 9.45 6.32 0.09
CA ALA A 128 10.19 5.16 0.59
C ALA A 128 10.27 4.03 -0.45
N LEU A 129 9.17 3.75 -1.15
CA LEU A 129 9.15 2.79 -2.26
C LEU A 129 10.07 3.25 -3.39
N TYR A 130 9.91 4.49 -3.84
CA TYR A 130 10.70 5.06 -4.93
C TYR A 130 12.19 5.02 -4.64
N GLU A 131 12.62 5.34 -3.42
CA GLU A 131 14.03 5.32 -3.01
C GLU A 131 14.67 3.93 -3.13
N HIS A 132 13.96 2.87 -2.70
CA HIS A 132 14.49 1.50 -2.72
C HIS A 132 14.42 0.81 -4.09
N LEU A 133 13.65 1.33 -5.05
CA LEU A 133 13.64 0.79 -6.41
C LEU A 133 15.00 0.99 -7.10
N THR A 134 15.54 -0.07 -7.71
CA THR A 134 16.79 -0.05 -8.50
C THR A 134 16.55 -0.17 -10.01
N CYS A 135 15.33 -0.49 -10.43
CA CYS A 135 14.88 -0.49 -11.82
C CYS A 135 14.65 0.93 -12.38
N PRO A 136 14.38 1.07 -13.69
CA PRO A 136 13.81 2.31 -14.22
C PRO A 136 12.56 2.68 -13.43
N LYS A 137 12.52 3.92 -12.93
CA LYS A 137 11.49 4.36 -11.99
C LYS A 137 11.04 5.79 -12.27
N THR A 138 9.77 6.06 -12.01
CA THR A 138 9.17 7.39 -12.11
C THR A 138 8.32 7.64 -10.88
N LEU A 139 8.50 8.81 -10.25
CA LEU A 139 7.60 9.30 -9.20
C LEU A 139 6.68 10.36 -9.81
N LEU A 140 5.37 10.16 -9.69
CA LEU A 140 4.36 11.08 -10.18
C LEU A 140 3.52 11.60 -9.02
N GLU A 141 3.73 12.87 -8.69
CA GLU A 141 3.00 13.56 -7.63
C GLU A 141 1.73 14.23 -8.15
N PHE A 142 0.68 14.15 -7.35
CA PHE A 142 -0.63 14.74 -7.58
C PHE A 142 -0.98 15.68 -6.44
N THR A 143 -1.33 16.90 -6.78
CA THR A 143 -1.36 18.02 -5.84
C THR A 143 -2.76 18.56 -5.59
N ALA A 144 -2.91 19.34 -4.51
CA ALA A 144 -4.18 19.96 -4.14
C ALA A 144 -4.63 21.00 -5.17
N ALA A 145 -3.68 21.69 -5.81
CA ALA A 145 -3.95 22.63 -6.89
C ALA A 145 -4.60 21.96 -8.11
N GLU A 146 -4.39 20.65 -8.29
CA GLU A 146 -4.97 19.84 -9.35
C GLU A 146 -6.27 19.14 -8.92
N GLY A 147 -6.65 19.26 -7.63
CA GLY A 147 -7.75 18.50 -7.02
C GLY A 147 -7.50 16.98 -6.95
N ALA A 148 -6.23 16.57 -7.06
CA ALA A 148 -5.82 15.17 -7.20
C ALA A 148 -5.04 14.63 -5.98
N ASP A 149 -4.97 15.41 -4.90
CA ASP A 149 -4.17 15.17 -3.69
C ASP A 149 -4.73 14.14 -2.72
N ALA A 150 -6.01 13.78 -2.82
CA ALA A 150 -6.58 12.75 -1.96
C ALA A 150 -6.03 11.36 -2.33
N HIS A 151 -6.00 10.44 -1.36
CA HIS A 151 -5.59 9.04 -1.55
C HIS A 151 -6.15 8.42 -2.84
N CYS A 152 -5.29 7.80 -3.66
CA CYS A 152 -5.62 7.24 -4.97
C CYS A 152 -6.24 8.23 -5.96
N HIS A 153 -6.04 9.53 -5.74
CA HIS A 153 -6.51 10.64 -6.57
C HIS A 153 -8.02 10.66 -6.78
N VAL A 154 -8.80 10.22 -5.78
CA VAL A 154 -10.27 10.10 -5.87
C VAL A 154 -10.98 11.42 -6.22
N GLY A 155 -10.35 12.57 -5.97
CA GLY A 155 -10.86 13.89 -6.36
C GLY A 155 -10.72 14.22 -7.86
N ALA A 156 -9.79 13.58 -8.57
CA ALA A 156 -9.47 13.88 -9.96
C ALA A 156 -9.01 12.64 -10.75
N GLN A 157 -9.72 11.52 -10.62
CA GLN A 157 -9.32 10.25 -11.24
C GLN A 157 -9.10 10.33 -12.75
N ARG A 158 -9.84 11.18 -13.47
CA ARG A 158 -9.64 11.38 -14.92
C ARG A 158 -8.24 11.93 -15.22
N LEU A 159 -7.80 12.94 -14.46
CA LEU A 159 -6.45 13.50 -14.59
C LEU A 159 -5.40 12.43 -14.25
N ALA A 160 -5.60 11.71 -13.15
CA ALA A 160 -4.68 10.66 -12.72
C ALA A 160 -4.52 9.57 -13.77
N PHE A 161 -5.63 9.02 -14.26
CA PHE A 161 -5.58 7.98 -15.28
C PHE A 161 -5.01 8.46 -16.61
N THR A 162 -5.26 9.72 -17.02
CA THR A 162 -4.61 10.27 -18.22
C THR A 162 -3.10 10.23 -18.07
N ARG A 163 -2.53 10.80 -17.00
CA ARG A 163 -1.06 10.82 -16.81
C ARG A 163 -0.45 9.43 -16.62
N ILE A 164 -1.17 8.52 -15.96
CA ILE A 164 -0.73 7.14 -15.79
C ILE A 164 -0.71 6.40 -17.14
N CYS A 165 -1.73 6.60 -17.98
CA CYS A 165 -1.76 6.03 -19.32
C CYS A 165 -0.69 6.65 -20.23
N ASP A 166 -0.50 7.98 -20.19
CA ASP A 166 0.56 8.66 -20.95
C ASP A 166 1.94 8.07 -20.59
N TRP A 167 2.22 7.86 -19.30
CA TRP A 167 3.45 7.19 -18.85
C TRP A 167 3.55 5.76 -19.37
N LEU A 168 2.44 5.03 -19.41
CA LEU A 168 2.43 3.64 -19.88
C LEU A 168 2.68 3.56 -21.39
N ASP A 169 2.09 4.45 -22.18
CA ASP A 169 2.30 4.54 -23.63
C ASP A 169 3.77 4.85 -23.95
N ASP A 170 4.36 5.83 -23.25
CA ASP A 170 5.79 6.17 -23.36
C ASP A 170 6.69 4.98 -22.97
N THR A 171 6.34 4.28 -21.89
CA THR A 171 7.14 3.16 -21.34
C THR A 171 7.08 1.91 -22.21
N LEU A 172 5.93 1.63 -22.81
CA LEU A 172 5.72 0.45 -23.66
C LEU A 172 6.00 0.72 -25.15
N GLU A 173 6.42 1.94 -25.49
CA GLU A 173 6.65 2.41 -26.86
C GLU A 173 5.43 2.16 -27.77
N VAL A 174 4.22 2.32 -27.22
CA VAL A 174 2.98 2.18 -27.99
C VAL A 174 2.85 3.44 -28.84
N ALA A 175 3.43 3.40 -30.05
CA ALA A 175 3.20 4.45 -31.05
C ALA A 175 1.70 4.58 -31.29
N GLY A 176 1.15 5.79 -31.12
CA GLY A 176 -0.23 6.10 -31.46
C GLY A 176 -0.55 5.60 -32.87
N ALA A 177 -1.56 4.73 -32.95
CA ALA A 177 -2.06 4.15 -34.20
C ALA A 177 -2.58 5.20 -35.17
#